data_AF-A0A5S3YN77-F1
#
_entry.id   AF-A0A5S3YN77-F1
#
_cell.length_a   1.000
_cell.length_b   1.000
_cell.length_c   1.000
_cell.angle_alpha   90.00
_cell.angle_beta   90.00
_cell.angle_gamma   90.00
#
_symmetry.space_group_name_H-M   'P 1'
#
loop_
_entity.id
_entity.type
_entity.pdbx_description
1 polymer ?
#
loop_
_entity_poly.entity_id
_entity_poly.type
_entity_poly.pdbx_seq_one_letter_code
_entity_poly.pdbx_strand_id
1 'polypeptide(L)' 'MSVAMTGPASKIGQQLAKDSQIYFNQLNKKGGIHGAQVKLEVKDDGCEPNHTVNNTHYFIYDKKVHTLFGYMGTPTT' A
#
# COMPACT_ATOMS: atom_id res chain seq x y z
N MET A 1 -2.02 0.54 0.88
CA MET A 1 -0.70 1.12 1.20
C MET A 1 -0.60 2.48 0.53
N SER A 2 -0.03 3.46 1.25
CA SER A 2 0.38 4.74 0.69
C SER A 2 1.90 4.68 0.56
N VAL A 3 2.41 4.82 -0.66
CA VAL A 3 3.85 4.80 -0.95
C VAL A 3 4.18 5.72 -2.13
N ALA A 4 5.43 6.15 -2.24
CA ALA A 4 5.91 6.92 -3.38
C ALA A 4 5.89 6.05 -4.64
N MET A 5 4.95 6.32 -5.54
CA MET A 5 4.91 5.72 -6.88
C MET A 5 5.54 6.64 -7.92
N THR A 6 5.64 7.93 -7.60
CA THR A 6 6.34 8.96 -8.36
C THR A 6 7.46 9.61 -7.53
N GLY A 7 8.27 10.47 -8.17
CA GLY A 7 9.38 11.17 -7.51
C GLY A 7 10.63 10.31 -7.27
N PRO A 8 11.64 10.87 -6.57
CA PRO A 8 12.95 10.23 -6.36
C PRO A 8 12.88 8.87 -5.65
N ALA A 9 11.89 8.69 -4.77
CA ALA A 9 11.67 7.47 -4.02
C ALA A 9 10.84 6.40 -4.77
N SER A 10 10.34 6.70 -5.98
CA SER A 10 9.39 5.87 -6.73
C SER A 10 9.84 4.42 -6.93
N LYS A 11 11.12 4.20 -7.22
CA LYS A 11 11.66 2.84 -7.47
C LYS A 11 11.44 1.93 -6.25
N ILE A 12 11.61 2.47 -5.04
CA ILE A 12 11.43 1.71 -3.80
C ILE A 12 9.94 1.42 -3.59
N GLY A 13 9.07 2.43 -3.72
CA GLY A 13 7.63 2.25 -3.52
C GLY A 13 7.00 1.31 -4.54
N GLN A 14 7.39 1.40 -5.82
CA GLN A 14 6.94 0.46 -6.87
C GLN A 14 7.38 -0.97 -6.60
N GLN A 15 8.63 -1.17 -6.16
CA GLN A 15 9.15 -2.49 -5.81
C GLN A 15 8.39 -3.08 -4.62
N LEU A 16 8.17 -2.29 -3.57
CA LEU A 16 7.43 -2.71 -2.39
C LEU A 16 5.98 -3.10 -2.73
N ALA A 17 5.29 -2.30 -3.56
CA ALA A 17 3.94 -2.61 -4.02
C ALA A 17 3.90 -3.89 -4.86
N LYS A 18 4.85 -4.06 -5.77
CA LYS A 18 4.96 -5.25 -6.64
C LYS A 18 5.20 -6.52 -5.83
N ASP A 19 6.15 -6.49 -4.91
CA ASP A 19 6.51 -7.67 -4.11
C ASP A 19 5.37 -8.08 -3.18
N SER A 20 4.71 -7.09 -2.58
CA SER A 20 3.50 -7.32 -1.79
C SER A 20 2.38 -7.96 -2.61
N GLN A 21 2.14 -7.47 -3.84
CA GLN A 21 1.14 -8.04 -4.74
C GLN A 21 1.48 -9.48 -5.14
N ILE A 22 2.76 -9.79 -5.41
CA ILE A 22 3.21 -11.15 -5.72
C ILE A 22 2.90 -12.09 -4.55
N TYR A 23 3.21 -11.67 -3.32
CA TYR A 23 2.91 -12.47 -2.14
C TYR A 23 1.41 -12.69 -1.95
N PHE A 24 0.59 -11.64 -1.99
CA PHE A 24 -0.86 -11.79 -1.81
C PHE A 24 -1.51 -12.61 -2.93
N ASN A 25 -1.00 -12.54 -4.16
CA ASN A 25 -1.44 -13.42 -5.24
C ASN A 25 -1.16 -14.90 -4.93
N GLN A 26 0.01 -15.21 -4.36
CA GLN A 26 0.33 -16.58 -3.94
C GLN A 26 -0.55 -17.04 -2.76
N LEU A 27 -0.78 -16.16 -1.78
CA LEU A 27 -1.67 -16.44 -0.65
C LEU A 27 -3.10 -16.73 -1.12
N ASN A 28 -3.62 -15.90 -2.02
CA ASN A 28 -4.94 -16.03 -2.62
C ASN A 28 -5.12 -17.34 -3.38
N LYS A 29 -4.10 -17.79 -4.12
CA LYS A 29 -4.08 -19.11 -4.79
C LYS A 29 -4.15 -20.28 -3.81
N LYS A 30 -3.73 -20.09 -2.56
CA LYS A 30 -3.80 -21.09 -1.47
C LYS A 30 -5.08 -21.01 -0.65
N GLY A 31 -6.08 -20.25 -1.10
CA GLY A 31 -7.37 -20.09 -0.41
C GLY A 31 -7.50 -18.82 0.42
N GLY A 32 -6.51 -17.93 0.39
CA GLY A 32 -6.58 -16.65 1.08
C GLY A 32 -6.52 -16.77 2.61
N ILE A 33 -7.07 -15.78 3.32
CA ILE A 33 -7.13 -15.76 4.79
C ILE A 33 -8.53 -16.19 5.20
N HIS A 34 -8.67 -17.35 5.85
CA HIS A 34 -9.97 -17.93 6.21
C HIS A 34 -10.95 -18.05 5.02
N GLY A 35 -10.45 -18.35 3.82
CA GLY A 35 -11.26 -18.43 2.60
C GLY A 35 -11.49 -17.10 1.88
N ALA A 36 -11.13 -15.97 2.48
CA ALA A 36 -11.28 -14.64 1.89
C ALA A 36 -10.04 -14.23 1.09
N GLN A 37 -10.26 -13.69 -0.11
CA GLN A 37 -9.21 -13.15 -0.97
C GLN A 37 -8.71 -11.80 -0.45
N VAL A 38 -7.40 -11.59 -0.44
CA VAL A 38 -6.76 -10.32 -0.08
C VAL A 38 -6.60 -9.45 -1.32
N LYS A 39 -7.09 -8.22 -1.27
CA LYS A 39 -6.87 -7.19 -2.28
C LYS A 39 -5.98 -6.09 -1.70
N LEU A 40 -4.89 -5.78 -2.39
CA LEU A 40 -4.00 -4.69 -2.03
C LEU A 40 -4.40 -3.41 -2.76
N GLU A 41 -4.89 -2.42 -2.03
CA GLU A 41 -5.13 -1.07 -2.56
C GLU A 41 -3.85 -0.23 -2.42
N VAL A 42 -3.41 0.43 -3.48
CA VAL A 42 -2.17 1.23 -3.51
C VAL A 42 -2.50 2.64 -4.00
N LYS A 43 -1.98 3.67 -3.33
CA LYS A 43 -2.03 5.06 -3.80
C LYS A 43 -0.65 5.71 -3.68
N ASP A 44 -0.38 6.60 -4.63
CA ASP A 44 0.81 7.44 -4.64
C ASP A 44 0.70 8.55 -3.58
N ASP A 45 1.71 8.70 -2.75
CA ASP A 45 1.88 9.88 -1.89
C ASP A 45 3.07 10.76 -2.28
N GLY A 46 3.90 10.34 -3.24
CA GLY A 46 5.09 11.07 -3.64
C GLY A 46 6.13 11.25 -2.53
N CYS A 47 6.06 10.47 -1.44
CA CYS A 47 6.84 10.66 -0.21
C CYS A 47 6.49 11.96 0.56
N GLU A 48 5.31 12.55 0.31
CA GLU A 48 4.82 13.74 1.00
C GLU A 48 3.88 13.36 2.18
N PRO A 49 4.15 13.85 3.41
CA PRO A 49 3.35 13.50 4.58
C PRO A 49 1.86 13.86 4.43
N ASN A 50 1.54 15.01 3.84
CA ASN A 50 0.16 15.47 3.66
C ASN A 50 -0.63 14.53 2.72
N HIS A 51 0.00 14.05 1.65
CA HIS A 51 -0.64 13.08 0.76
C HIS A 51 -0.85 11.73 1.45
N THR A 52 0.11 11.31 2.27
CA THR A 52 0.01 10.09 3.08
C THR A 52 -1.19 10.13 4.02
N VAL A 53 -1.41 11.25 4.71
CA VAL A 53 -2.57 11.47 5.58
C VAL A 53 -3.88 11.38 4.77
N ASN A 54 -3.96 12.09 3.64
CA ASN A 54 -5.15 12.07 2.78
C ASN A 54 -5.46 10.67 2.24
N ASN A 55 -4.45 9.94 1.77
CA ASN A 55 -4.60 8.55 1.31
C ASN A 55 -5.06 7.63 2.45
N THR A 56 -4.52 7.82 3.66
CA THR A 56 -4.91 7.05 4.84
C THR A 56 -6.39 7.25 5.18
N HIS A 57 -6.85 8.49 5.20
CA HIS A 57 -8.28 8.80 5.39
C HIS A 57 -9.15 8.17 4.32
N TYR A 58 -8.75 8.26 3.05
CA TYR A 58 -9.47 7.62 1.95
C TYR A 58 -9.57 6.10 2.14
N PHE A 59 -8.49 5.43 2.58
CA PHE A 59 -8.53 4.00 2.81
C PHE A 59 -9.49 3.61 3.94
N ILE A 60 -9.54 4.39 5.02
CA ILE A 60 -10.38 4.12 6.19
C ILE A 60 -11.84 4.44 5.90
N TYR A 61 -12.14 5.63 5.35
CA TYR A 61 -13.50 6.13 5.28
C TYR A 61 -14.22 5.77 3.98
N ASP A 62 -13.53 5.88 2.83
CA ASP A 62 -14.12 5.59 1.52
C ASP A 62 -13.98 4.12 1.15
N LYS A 63 -12.76 3.57 1.21
CA LYS A 63 -12.51 2.16 0.85
C LYS A 63 -12.87 1.18 1.97
N LYS A 64 -12.96 1.65 3.21
CA LYS A 64 -13.28 0.84 4.40
C LYS A 64 -12.40 -0.41 4.48
N VAL A 65 -11.09 -0.21 4.34
CA VAL A 65 -10.14 -1.33 4.38
C VAL A 65 -10.08 -1.95 5.78
N HIS A 66 -9.86 -3.27 5.84
CA HIS A 66 -9.70 -3.97 7.11
C HIS A 66 -8.35 -3.70 7.79
N THR A 67 -7.32 -3.34 7.02
CA THR A 67 -5.96 -3.16 7.52
C THR A 67 -5.20 -2.15 6.68
N LEU A 68 -4.36 -1.35 7.35
CA LEU A 68 -3.34 -0.51 6.73
C LEU A 68 -2.02 -1.28 6.71
N PHE A 69 -1.35 -1.32 5.57
CA PHE A 69 -0.19 -2.17 5.34
C PHE A 69 0.88 -1.44 4.51
N GLY A 70 2.15 -1.77 4.76
CA GLY A 70 3.26 -1.49 3.86
C GLY A 70 3.53 -0.01 3.59
N TYR A 71 3.31 0.86 4.59
CA TYR A 71 3.66 2.26 4.47
C TYR A 71 5.19 2.41 4.44
N MET A 72 5.66 3.30 3.57
CA MET A 72 7.08 3.61 3.42
C MET A 72 7.36 5.02 3.97
N GLY A 73 8.32 5.13 4.89
CA GLY A 73 9.03 6.36 5.31
C GLY A 73 10.54 6.05 5.36
N THR A 74 11.53 6.94 5.33
CA THR A 74 11.80 8.32 5.81
C THR A 74 13.03 8.88 5.03
N PRO A 75 13.37 10.19 5.01
CA PRO A 75 13.58 11.04 6.20
C PRO A 75 12.98 12.45 6.19
N THR A 76 12.65 12.92 7.39
CA THR A 76 12.37 14.33 7.70
C THR A 76 13.67 15.03 8.12
N THR A 77 14.07 16.04 7.33
CA THR A 77 15.25 16.95 7.43
C THR A 77 16.62 16.32 7.58
#